data_AF-A0A1C3TSY3-F1
#
_entry.id   AF-A0A1C3TSY3-F1
#
_cell.length_a   1.000
_cell.length_b   1.000
_cell.length_c   1.000
_cell.angle_alpha   90.00
_cell.angle_beta   90.00
_cell.angle_gamma   90.00
#
_symmetry.space_group_name_H-M   'P 1'
#
loop_
_entity.id
_entity.type
_entity.pdbx_description
1 polymer ?
#
loop_
_entity_poly.entity_id
_entity_poly.type
_entity_poly.pdbx_seq_one_letter_code
_entity_poly.pdbx_strand_id
1 'polypeptide(L)'
;MAVDTLGHLLAVQVTPANEQERAHVRSLAQEVQHVTGDTVTVAFADQGYTGQQPAQAAQEEGIDLHVVKLPEAKKGFVLLP
;
A
#
# COMPACT_ATOMS: atom_id res chain seq x y z
N MET A 1 -2.78 -0.05 4.54
CA MET A 1 -3.97 -0.94 4.46
C MET A 1 -4.16 -1.38 3.03
N ALA A 2 -4.79 -2.53 2.80
CA ALA A 2 -5.09 -3.05 1.47
C ALA A 2 -6.56 -3.45 1.37
N VAL A 3 -7.16 -3.15 0.22
CA VAL A 3 -8.56 -3.47 -0.10
C VAL A 3 -8.63 -4.20 -1.44
N ASP A 4 -9.71 -4.96 -1.66
CA ASP A 4 -10.03 -5.51 -2.97
C ASP A 4 -10.59 -4.43 -3.92
N THR A 5 -10.90 -4.82 -5.16
CA THR A 5 -11.47 -3.92 -6.18
C THR A 5 -12.90 -3.46 -5.88
N LEU A 6 -13.61 -4.14 -4.98
CA LEU A 6 -14.93 -3.75 -4.48
C LEU A 6 -14.83 -2.87 -3.21
N GLY A 7 -13.62 -2.65 -2.69
CA GLY A 7 -13.35 -1.87 -1.49
C GLY A 7 -13.47 -2.65 -0.19
N HIS A 8 -13.55 -3.98 -0.22
CA HIS A 8 -13.51 -4.78 1.00
C HIS A 8 -12.09 -4.84 1.58
N LEU A 9 -11.99 -4.72 2.89
CA LEU A 9 -10.72 -4.78 3.59
C LEU A 9 -10.11 -6.19 3.48
N LEU A 10 -8.88 -6.26 2.97
CA LEU A 10 -8.09 -7.49 2.92
C LEU A 10 -7.13 -7.56 4.12
N ALA A 11 -6.42 -6.47 4.39
CA ALA A 11 -5.41 -6.42 5.45
C ALA A 11 -5.18 -4.99 5.95
N VAL A 12 -4.86 -4.85 7.23
CA VAL A 12 -4.49 -3.56 7.82
C VAL A 12 -3.33 -3.72 8.80
N GLN A 13 -2.24 -3.02 8.51
CA GLN A 13 -1.11 -2.92 9.41
C GLN A 13 -1.19 -1.62 10.19
N VAL A 14 -1.13 -1.73 11.52
CA VAL A 14 -1.12 -0.59 12.44
C VAL A 14 0.25 -0.52 13.08
N THR A 15 0.94 0.61 12.91
CA THR A 15 2.30 0.82 13.41
C THR A 15 2.32 2.01 14.36
N PRO A 16 3.17 1.99 15.39
CA PRO A 16 3.44 3.17 16.19
C PRO A 16 3.85 4.37 15.30
N ALA A 17 3.43 5.57 15.67
CA ALA A 17 3.64 6.79 14.86
C ALA A 17 5.12 7.18 14.65
N ASN A 18 6.05 6.56 15.38
CA ASN A 18 7.49 6.80 15.27
C ASN A 18 8.19 5.86 14.26
N GLU A 19 7.50 4.83 13.75
CA GLU A 19 8.06 3.90 12.77
C GLU A 19 7.89 4.43 11.34
N GLN A 20 8.90 4.22 10.49
CA GLN A 20 8.79 4.59 9.08
C GLN A 20 7.91 3.59 8.32
N GLU A 21 6.80 4.10 7.79
CA GLU A 21 5.75 3.40 7.04
C GLU A 21 6.25 2.59 5.83
N ARG A 22 7.45 2.90 5.33
CA ARG A 22 8.09 2.20 4.19
C ARG A 22 8.63 0.81 4.53
N ALA A 23 8.84 0.48 5.80
CA ALA A 23 9.31 -0.83 6.24
C ALA A 23 8.20 -1.91 6.25
N HIS A 24 6.94 -1.49 6.11
CA HIS A 24 5.77 -2.34 6.39
C HIS A 24 5.10 -2.91 5.14
N VAL A 25 5.55 -2.55 3.94
CA VAL A 25 4.97 -3.03 2.67
C VAL A 25 5.05 -4.55 2.54
N ARG A 26 6.17 -5.17 2.95
CA ARG A 26 6.33 -6.62 2.92
C ARG A 26 5.30 -7.32 3.80
N SER A 27 5.16 -6.87 5.05
CA SER A 27 4.22 -7.48 6.01
C SER A 27 2.78 -7.33 5.55
N LEU A 28 2.42 -6.19 4.96
CA LEU A 28 1.09 -6.00 4.38
C LEU A 28 0.86 -6.89 3.16
N ALA A 29 1.86 -7.04 2.27
CA ALA A 29 1.77 -7.92 1.10
C ALA A 29 1.63 -9.40 1.48
N GLN A 30 2.35 -9.85 2.50
CA GLN A 30 2.24 -11.20 3.06
C GLN A 30 0.84 -11.48 3.59
N GLU A 31 0.27 -10.54 4.34
CA GLU A 31 -1.07 -10.68 4.90
C GLU A 31 -2.13 -10.72 3.79
N VAL A 32 -1.98 -9.88 2.76
CA VAL A 32 -2.85 -9.91 1.56
C VAL A 32 -2.79 -11.27 0.87
N GLN A 33 -1.62 -11.83 0.63
CA GLN A 33 -1.51 -13.14 0.00
C GLN A 33 -2.11 -14.25 0.88
N HIS A 34 -1.87 -14.20 2.18
CA HIS A 34 -2.44 -15.16 3.13
C HIS A 34 -3.97 -15.20 3.08
N VAL A 35 -4.64 -14.03 3.10
CA VAL A 35 -6.12 -13.96 3.09
C VAL A 35 -6.73 -14.22 1.72
N THR A 36 -5.95 -14.05 0.64
CA THR A 36 -6.41 -14.26 -0.74
C THR A 36 -5.97 -15.60 -1.34
N GLY A 37 -5.21 -16.41 -0.60
CA GLY A 37 -4.70 -17.69 -1.07
C GLY A 37 -3.70 -17.54 -2.22
N ASP A 38 -2.79 -16.58 -2.11
CA ASP A 38 -1.72 -16.28 -3.08
C ASP A 38 -2.23 -15.87 -4.48
N THR A 39 -3.44 -15.32 -4.58
CA THR A 39 -4.07 -14.99 -5.88
C THR A 39 -3.81 -13.57 -6.37
N VAL A 40 -3.29 -12.69 -5.52
CA VAL A 40 -3.04 -11.30 -5.88
C VAL A 40 -1.72 -11.21 -6.65
N THR A 41 -1.78 -10.62 -7.85
CA THR A 41 -0.62 -10.45 -8.74
C THR A 41 -0.31 -8.99 -9.04
N VAL A 42 -1.26 -8.07 -8.81
CA VAL A 42 -1.12 -6.64 -9.08
C VAL A 42 -1.74 -5.85 -7.93
N ALA A 43 -1.04 -4.83 -7.46
CA ALA A 43 -1.55 -3.88 -6.48
C ALA A 43 -1.30 -2.43 -6.93
N PHE A 44 -2.22 -1.53 -6.58
CA PHE A 44 -2.08 -0.10 -6.84
C PHE A 44 -1.87 0.65 -5.53
N ALA A 45 -0.87 1.52 -5.49
CA ALA A 45 -0.58 2.35 -4.32
C ALA A 45 -0.49 3.83 -4.71
N ASP A 46 -0.73 4.72 -3.76
CA ASP A 46 -0.54 6.14 -3.98
C ASP A 46 0.94 6.55 -3.89
N GLN A 47 1.22 7.82 -4.19
CA GLN A 47 2.57 8.38 -4.20
C GLN A 47 3.31 8.31 -2.85
N GLY A 48 2.64 8.06 -1.72
CA GLY A 48 3.28 7.83 -0.42
C GLY A 48 4.16 6.58 -0.39
N TYR A 49 3.92 5.65 -1.31
CA TYR A 49 4.70 4.43 -1.51
C TYR A 49 5.74 4.54 -2.64
N THR A 50 6.08 5.77 -3.09
CA THR A 50 7.17 5.94 -4.06
C THR A 50 8.53 5.52 -3.48
N GLY A 51 9.19 4.57 -4.12
CA GLY A 51 10.54 4.10 -3.76
C GLY A 51 10.83 2.69 -4.29
N GLN A 52 12.11 2.31 -4.42
CA GLN A 52 12.49 0.96 -4.84
C GLN A 52 12.16 -0.12 -3.79
N GLN A 53 12.24 0.24 -2.50
CA GLN A 53 11.99 -0.70 -1.40
C GLN A 53 10.54 -1.24 -1.37
N PRO A 54 9.48 -0.42 -1.48
CA PRO A 54 8.10 -0.91 -1.59
C PRO A 54 7.86 -1.86 -2.76
N ALA A 55 8.35 -1.52 -3.96
CA ALA A 55 8.16 -2.33 -5.15
C ALA A 55 8.88 -3.68 -5.03
N GLN A 56 10.12 -3.70 -4.53
CA GLN A 56 10.84 -4.95 -4.26
C GLN A 56 10.14 -5.81 -3.21
N ALA A 57 9.68 -5.22 -2.11
CA ALA A 57 8.97 -5.94 -1.05
C ALA A 57 7.67 -6.58 -1.54
N ALA A 58 6.91 -5.91 -2.40
CA ALA A 58 5.71 -6.48 -3.03
C ALA A 58 6.08 -7.58 -4.03
N GLN A 59 7.14 -7.37 -4.82
CA GLN A 59 7.60 -8.32 -5.83
C GLN A 59 8.10 -9.64 -5.22
N GLU A 60 8.73 -9.60 -4.05
CA GLU A 60 9.13 -10.78 -3.27
C GLU A 60 7.93 -11.66 -2.89
N GLU A 61 6.76 -11.05 -2.70
CA GLU A 61 5.49 -11.71 -2.42
C GLU A 61 4.66 -11.98 -3.70
N GLY A 62 5.26 -11.82 -4.89
CA GLY A 62 4.62 -12.09 -6.18
C GLY A 62 3.66 -11.00 -6.69
N ILE A 63 3.69 -9.80 -6.09
CA ILE A 63 2.79 -8.69 -6.41
C ILE A 63 3.54 -7.62 -7.21
N ASP A 64 3.05 -7.30 -8.40
CA ASP A 64 3.49 -6.13 -9.18
C ASP A 64 2.83 -4.85 -8.64
N LEU A 65 3.65 -3.97 -8.05
CA LEU A 65 3.17 -2.76 -7.39
C LEU A 65 3.21 -1.54 -8.31
N HIS A 66 2.03 -1.05 -8.70
CA HIS A 66 1.86 0.13 -9.55
C HIS A 66 1.58 1.38 -8.70
N VAL A 67 2.55 2.29 -8.65
CA VAL A 67 2.40 3.55 -7.92
C VAL A 67 1.72 4.60 -8.80
N VAL A 68 0.50 4.99 -8.43
CA VAL A 68 -0.30 5.98 -9.13
C VAL A 68 -0.03 7.37 -8.54
N LYS A 69 0.46 8.27 -9.38
CA LYS A 69 0.67 9.69 -9.04
C LYS A 69 -0.54 10.52 -9.48
N LEU A 70 -0.99 11.42 -8.61
CA LEU A 70 -1.98 12.42 -9.00
C LEU A 70 -1.33 13.46 -9.94
N PRO A 71 -2.03 13.92 -11.00
CA PRO A 71 -1.50 14.93 -11.93
C PRO A 71 -1.24 16.29 -11.28
N GLU A 72 -1.96 16.62 -10.21
CA GLU A 72 -1.85 17.89 -9.49
C GLU A 72 -1.93 17.65 -7.97
N ALA A 73 -1.18 18.43 -7.19
CA ALA A 73 -1.40 18.49 -5.75
C ALA A 73 -2.79 19.09 -5.49
N LYS A 74 -3.65 18.39 -4.74
CA LYS A 74 -4.95 18.94 -4.31
C LYS A 74 -4.70 20.26 -3.57
N LYS A 75 -5.05 21.39 -4.18
CA LYS A 75 -5.10 22.70 -3.51
C LYS A 75 -6.29 22.69 -2.56
N GLY A 76 -6.05 22.46 -1.27
CA GLY A 76 -7.12 22.45 -0.29
C GLY A 76 -6.80 21.65 0.96
N PHE A 77 -5.70 21.98 1.64
CA PHE A 77 -5.65 21.70 3.07
C PHE A 77 -6.33 22.89 3.76
N VAL A 78 -7.58 22.71 4.17
CA VAL A 78 -8.28 23.66 5.03
C VAL A 78 -8.06 23.19 6.46
N LEU A 79 -7.25 23.92 7.23
CA LEU A 79 -7.33 23.85 8.69
C LEU A 79 -8.66 24.51 9.07
N LEU A 80 -9.65 23.71 9.42
CA LEU A 80 -10.80 24.23 10.14
C LEU A 80 -10.34 24.66 11.54
N PRO A 81 -10.79 25.81 12.05
CA PRO A 81 -10.48 26.26 13.41
C PRO A 81 -11.01 25.30 14.48
#